data_AF-A0A9D8UPB0-F1
#
_entry.id   AF-A0A9D8UPB0-F1
#
_cell.length_a   1.000
_cell.length_b   1.000
_cell.length_c   1.000
_cell.angle_alpha   90.00
_cell.angle_beta   90.00
_cell.angle_gamma   90.00
#
_symmetry.space_group_name_H-M   'P 1'
#
loop_
_entity.id
_entity.type
_entity.pdbx_description
1 polymer ?
#
loop_
_entity_poly.entity_id
_entity_poly.type
_entity_poly.pdbx_seq_one_letter_code
_entity_poly.pdbx_strand_id
1 'polypeptide(L)'
;MKKIIVCLLIIFCNDEKEMKTYFDWNHELIDNFGIYEINDLRLSVYDDEKIVKYSLHDKEKNLLVESVSRASVYQSWYLLLDESYNLWFYSSDIGGEVWLKSEENLYKHEYVNFFNPSIEIPEKLKTKVDG
;
A
#
# COMPACT_ATOMS: atom_id res chain seq x y z
N MET A 1 -26.15 -51.75 21.76
CA MET A 1 -26.44 -50.31 21.96
C MET A 1 -25.53 -49.51 21.05
N LYS A 2 -26.05 -48.88 19.98
CA LYS A 2 -25.26 -48.09 19.03
C LYS A 2 -25.23 -46.64 19.49
N LYS A 3 -24.04 -46.10 19.78
CA LYS A 3 -23.82 -44.67 20.05
C LYS A 3 -23.70 -43.95 18.71
N ILE A 4 -24.65 -43.08 18.40
CA ILE A 4 -24.54 -42.15 17.27
C ILE A 4 -23.81 -40.91 17.81
N ILE A 5 -22.58 -40.72 17.35
CA ILE A 5 -21.80 -39.50 17.61
C ILE A 5 -22.16 -38.53 16.48
N VAL A 6 -22.94 -37.50 16.82
CA VAL A 6 -23.22 -36.37 15.92
C VAL A 6 -22.05 -35.41 16.04
N CYS A 7 -21.10 -35.49 15.10
CA CYS A 7 -20.08 -34.46 14.93
C CYS A 7 -20.73 -33.22 14.33
N LEU A 8 -21.00 -32.23 15.17
CA LEU A 8 -21.39 -30.88 14.77
C LEU A 8 -20.16 -30.21 14.12
N LEU A 9 -20.02 -30.34 12.80
CA LEU A 9 -19.03 -29.61 12.01
C LEU A 9 -19.52 -28.17 11.87
N ILE A 10 -19.10 -27.31 12.79
CA ILE A 10 -19.25 -25.87 12.67
C ILE A 10 -18.22 -25.44 11.62
N ILE A 11 -18.68 -25.36 10.36
CA ILE A 11 -17.92 -24.75 9.28
C ILE A 11 -17.92 -23.26 9.57
N PHE A 12 -16.85 -22.77 10.20
CA PHE A 12 -16.54 -21.35 10.21
C PHE A 12 -16.20 -20.98 8.76
N CYS A 13 -17.19 -20.49 8.01
CA CYS A 13 -16.92 -19.69 6.83
C CYS A 13 -16.20 -18.43 7.32
N ASN A 14 -14.86 -18.47 7.32
CA ASN A 14 -14.08 -17.25 7.25
C ASN A 14 -14.39 -16.66 5.88
N ASP A 15 -15.23 -15.63 5.87
CA ASP A 15 -15.49 -14.79 4.71
C ASP A 15 -14.22 -13.97 4.49
N GLU A 16 -13.21 -14.58 3.88
CA GLU A 16 -12.00 -13.88 3.45
C GLU A 16 -12.44 -12.88 2.38
N LYS A 17 -12.55 -11.62 2.78
CA LYS A 17 -12.91 -10.53 1.89
C LYS A 17 -11.86 -10.47 0.77
N GLU A 18 -12.19 -11.01 -0.40
CA GLU A 18 -11.29 -11.04 -1.54
C GLU A 18 -10.85 -9.61 -1.87
N MET A 19 -9.54 -9.36 -1.79
CA MET A 19 -8.97 -8.10 -2.22
C MET A 19 -8.97 -8.05 -3.74
N LYS A 20 -9.47 -6.95 -4.31
CA LYS A 20 -9.42 -6.73 -5.75
C LYS A 20 -7.98 -6.59 -6.21
N THR A 21 -7.63 -7.32 -7.26
CA THR A 21 -6.31 -7.24 -7.91
C THR A 21 -6.38 -6.40 -9.18
N TYR A 22 -5.40 -5.52 -9.35
CA TYR A 22 -5.20 -4.66 -10.51
C TYR A 22 -3.87 -5.03 -11.15
N PHE A 23 -3.92 -5.51 -12.40
CA PHE A 23 -2.75 -5.89 -13.18
C PHE A 23 -2.31 -4.74 -14.08
N ASP A 24 -1.02 -4.71 -14.42
CA ASP A 24 -0.39 -3.71 -15.29
C ASP A 24 -0.72 -2.28 -14.85
N TRP A 25 -0.71 -2.06 -13.52
CA TRP A 25 -0.97 -0.77 -12.93
C TRP A 25 0.10 0.24 -13.38
N ASN A 26 -0.28 1.13 -14.30
CA ASN A 26 0.63 1.93 -15.11
C ASN A 26 1.08 3.24 -14.43
N HIS A 27 1.68 3.14 -13.24
CA HIS A 27 2.13 4.30 -12.46
C HIS A 27 1.02 5.34 -12.23
N GLU A 28 -0.23 4.87 -12.09
CA GLU A 28 -1.39 5.72 -11.81
C GLU A 28 -1.52 5.97 -10.32
N LEU A 29 -2.26 7.01 -9.95
CA LEU A 29 -2.53 7.29 -8.55
C LEU A 29 -3.45 6.20 -7.96
N ILE A 30 -3.10 5.67 -6.80
CA ILE A 30 -3.92 4.73 -6.04
C ILE A 30 -4.59 5.47 -4.89
N ASP A 31 -5.91 5.32 -4.78
CA ASP A 31 -6.77 5.86 -3.72
C ASP A 31 -7.75 4.81 -3.17
N ASN A 32 -7.52 3.54 -3.50
CA ASN A 32 -8.39 2.42 -3.15
C ASN A 32 -7.60 1.24 -2.62
N PHE A 33 -8.20 0.46 -1.70
CA PHE A 33 -7.61 -0.78 -1.22
C PHE A 33 -7.59 -1.85 -2.32
N GLY A 34 -6.55 -2.68 -2.31
CA GLY A 34 -6.36 -3.72 -3.31
C GLY A 34 -4.92 -4.19 -3.41
N ILE A 35 -4.70 -5.10 -4.36
CA ILE A 35 -3.39 -5.56 -4.76
C ILE A 35 -3.11 -4.99 -6.14
N TYR A 36 -1.95 -4.35 -6.30
CA TYR A 36 -1.52 -3.71 -7.53
C TYR A 36 -0.24 -4.39 -7.99
N GLU A 37 -0.26 -4.98 -9.18
CA GLU A 37 0.87 -5.68 -9.77
C GLU A 37 1.37 -4.91 -10.98
N ILE A 38 2.67 -4.64 -11.01
CA ILE A 38 3.37 -3.99 -12.12
C ILE A 38 4.75 -4.63 -12.27
N ASN A 39 5.05 -5.15 -13.47
CA ASN A 39 6.28 -5.89 -13.73
C ASN A 39 6.50 -7.00 -12.67
N ASP A 40 7.66 -7.00 -12.01
CA ASP A 40 8.04 -7.93 -10.95
C ASP A 40 7.70 -7.41 -9.54
N LEU A 41 6.81 -6.43 -9.41
CA LEU A 41 6.44 -5.80 -8.15
C LEU A 41 4.97 -6.00 -7.81
N ARG A 42 4.72 -6.17 -6.51
CA ARG A 42 3.38 -6.30 -5.93
C ARG A 42 3.21 -5.35 -4.75
N LEU A 43 2.34 -4.35 -4.93
CA LEU A 43 1.93 -3.43 -3.89
C LEU A 43 0.59 -3.88 -3.31
N SER A 44 0.53 -4.15 -2.01
CA SER A 44 -0.72 -4.45 -1.30
C SER A 44 -1.12 -3.24 -0.48
N VAL A 45 -2.38 -2.81 -0.57
CA VAL A 45 -2.93 -1.66 0.16
C VAL A 45 -4.21 -2.10 0.87
N TYR A 46 -4.28 -1.96 2.18
CA TYR A 46 -5.37 -2.51 2.99
C TYR A 46 -5.69 -1.64 4.21
N ASP A 47 -6.88 -1.86 4.76
CA ASP A 47 -7.35 -1.27 6.02
C ASP A 47 -6.95 -2.21 7.16
N ASP A 48 -6.14 -1.70 8.10
CA ASP A 48 -5.80 -2.35 9.35
C ASP A 48 -6.28 -1.48 10.51
N GLU A 49 -7.40 -1.86 11.13
CA GLU A 49 -8.01 -1.11 12.24
C GLU A 49 -8.23 0.39 11.96
N LYS A 50 -8.72 0.73 10.77
CA LYS A 50 -8.97 2.11 10.28
C LYS A 50 -7.69 2.89 9.99
N ILE A 51 -6.58 2.19 9.83
CA ILE A 51 -5.30 2.74 9.37
C ILE A 51 -4.99 2.19 7.98
N VAL A 52 -4.61 3.09 7.07
CA VAL A 52 -4.12 2.68 5.74
C VAL A 52 -2.77 2.00 5.93
N LYS A 53 -2.66 0.75 5.49
CA LYS A 53 -1.43 -0.01 5.44
C LYS A 53 -1.08 -0.31 4.00
N TYR A 54 0.22 -0.32 3.72
CA TYR A 54 0.72 -0.74 2.43
C TYR A 54 2.03 -1.50 2.55
N SER A 55 2.28 -2.40 1.61
CA SER A 55 3.53 -3.14 1.51
C SER A 55 3.89 -3.44 0.07
N LEU A 56 5.16 -3.23 -0.28
CA LEU A 56 5.71 -3.52 -1.60
C LEU A 56 6.59 -4.76 -1.51
N HIS A 57 6.37 -5.72 -2.39
CA HIS A 57 7.15 -6.93 -2.50
C HIS A 57 7.69 -7.10 -3.91
N ASP A 58 8.80 -7.82 -4.04
CA ASP A 58 9.25 -8.33 -5.34
C ASP A 58 8.51 -9.62 -5.74
N LYS A 59 8.82 -10.15 -6.93
CA LYS A 59 8.26 -11.41 -7.46
C LYS A 59 8.58 -12.64 -6.61
N GLU A 60 9.64 -12.60 -5.82
CA GLU A 60 10.05 -13.66 -4.91
C GLU A 60 9.34 -13.54 -3.55
N LYS A 61 8.48 -12.52 -3.40
CA LYS A 61 7.75 -12.17 -2.18
C LYS A 61 8.66 -11.66 -1.06
N ASN A 62 9.84 -11.16 -1.38
CA ASN A 62 10.65 -10.44 -0.41
C ASN A 62 10.02 -9.07 -0.16
N LEU A 63 9.92 -8.68 1.11
CA LEU A 63 9.42 -7.36 1.50
C LEU A 63 10.47 -6.30 1.15
N LEU A 64 10.07 -5.32 0.34
CA LEU A 64 10.92 -4.18 -0.07
C LEU A 64 10.58 -2.92 0.73
N VAL A 65 9.29 -2.68 0.97
CA VAL A 65 8.75 -1.51 1.68
C VAL A 65 7.55 -1.93 2.52
N GLU A 66 7.43 -1.35 3.72
CA GLU A 66 6.22 -1.42 4.54
C GLU A 66 5.83 -0.03 5.04
N SER A 67 4.54 0.24 5.16
CA SER A 67 4.02 1.49 5.73
C SER A 67 4.49 1.68 7.17
N VAL A 68 5.15 2.81 7.46
CA VAL A 68 5.60 3.16 8.81
C VAL A 68 4.67 4.14 9.52
N SER A 69 4.00 4.98 8.74
CA SER A 69 3.09 5.99 9.26
C SER A 69 1.68 5.44 9.53
N ARG A 70 0.92 6.16 10.36
CA ARG A 70 -0.46 5.79 10.74
C ARG A 70 -1.46 6.78 10.16
N ALA A 71 -1.71 6.71 8.85
CA ALA A 71 -2.74 7.50 8.18
C ALA A 71 -4.12 6.88 8.38
N SER A 72 -5.13 7.69 8.69
CA SER A 72 -6.50 7.21 8.84
C SER A 72 -7.14 6.88 7.49
N VAL A 73 -7.88 5.77 7.41
CA VAL A 73 -8.68 5.44 6.23
C VAL A 73 -9.83 6.42 5.95
N TYR A 74 -10.17 7.28 6.92
CA TYR A 74 -11.22 8.29 6.78
C TYR A 74 -10.72 9.61 6.18
N GLN A 75 -9.42 9.73 5.97
CA GLN A 75 -8.77 10.90 5.42
C GLN A 75 -8.48 10.67 3.94
N SER A 76 -8.24 11.74 3.19
CA SER A 76 -7.83 11.57 1.79
C SER A 76 -6.41 11.07 1.78
N TRP A 77 -6.17 9.92 1.14
CA TRP A 77 -4.85 9.33 1.01
C TRP A 77 -4.61 8.88 -0.42
N TYR A 78 -3.34 8.88 -0.81
CA TYR A 78 -2.91 8.52 -2.15
C TYR A 78 -1.57 7.79 -2.10
N LEU A 79 -1.43 6.77 -2.94
CA LEU A 79 -0.17 6.09 -3.24
C LEU A 79 0.20 6.30 -4.70
N LEU A 80 1.50 6.37 -4.97
CA LEU A 80 2.03 6.43 -6.33
C LEU A 80 3.38 5.72 -6.37
N LEU A 81 3.53 4.73 -7.23
CA LEU A 81 4.85 4.22 -7.63
C LEU A 81 5.24 4.99 -8.89
N ASP A 82 6.22 5.87 -8.80
CA ASP A 82 6.64 6.69 -9.94
C ASP A 82 7.46 5.90 -10.97
N GLU A 83 7.84 6.54 -12.07
CA GLU A 83 8.63 5.92 -13.16
C GLU A 83 10.05 5.53 -12.71
N SER A 84 10.55 6.16 -11.64
CA SER A 84 11.83 5.83 -11.00
C SER A 84 11.68 4.72 -9.94
N TYR A 85 10.47 4.14 -9.81
CA TYR A 85 10.10 3.16 -8.78
C TYR A 85 10.25 3.68 -7.34
N ASN A 86 10.16 4.99 -7.11
CA ASN A 86 9.97 5.50 -5.76
C ASN A 86 8.51 5.32 -5.36
N LEU A 87 8.26 4.88 -4.13
CA LEU A 87 6.91 4.72 -3.61
C LEU A 87 6.55 5.94 -2.77
N TRP A 88 5.62 6.73 -3.26
CA TRP A 88 5.09 7.91 -2.60
C TRP A 88 3.79 7.56 -1.88
N PHE A 89 3.66 8.03 -0.65
CA PHE A 89 2.42 8.00 0.11
C PHE A 89 2.08 9.43 0.56
N TYR A 90 0.83 9.80 0.46
CA TYR A 90 0.32 11.05 1.03
C TYR A 90 -0.98 10.76 1.77
N SER A 91 -1.18 11.46 2.88
CA SER A 91 -2.49 11.57 3.51
C SER A 91 -2.70 12.96 4.10
N SER A 92 -3.94 13.45 4.09
CA SER A 92 -4.29 14.78 4.60
C SER A 92 -4.08 14.94 6.11
N ASP A 93 -3.98 13.85 6.88
CA ASP A 93 -3.75 13.89 8.34
C ASP A 93 -2.28 13.79 8.77
N ILE A 94 -1.41 13.21 7.96
CA ILE A 94 0.00 13.01 8.30
C ILE A 94 1.00 13.67 7.34
N GLY A 95 0.53 14.15 6.18
CA GLY A 95 1.37 14.72 5.12
C GLY A 95 1.92 13.67 4.15
N GLY A 96 3.02 14.02 3.49
CA GLY A 96 3.66 13.16 2.49
C GLY A 96 4.86 12.39 3.03
N GLU A 97 5.08 11.20 2.52
CA GLU A 97 6.28 10.40 2.71
C GLU A 97 6.66 9.71 1.40
N VAL A 98 7.94 9.36 1.27
CA VAL A 98 8.47 8.70 0.08
C VAL A 98 9.48 7.63 0.47
N TRP A 99 9.46 6.53 -0.27
CA TRP A 99 10.48 5.51 -0.25
C TRP A 99 11.31 5.65 -1.51
N LEU A 100 12.51 6.21 -1.36
CA LEU A 100 13.45 6.42 -2.46
C LEU A 100 14.19 5.13 -2.75
N LYS A 101 14.15 4.69 -4.01
CA LYS A 101 14.83 3.47 -4.45
C LYS A 101 16.29 3.78 -4.80
N SER A 102 17.23 3.02 -4.24
CA SER A 102 18.65 3.08 -4.59
C SER A 102 18.97 2.20 -5.81
N GLU A 103 20.16 2.39 -6.39
CA GLU A 103 20.69 1.55 -7.47
C GLU A 103 20.82 0.07 -7.06
N GLU A 104 20.98 -0.21 -5.77
CA GLU A 104 21.08 -1.56 -5.20
C GLU A 104 19.70 -2.20 -4.93
N ASN A 105 18.61 -1.58 -5.40
CA ASN A 105 17.21 -1.96 -5.11
C ASN A 105 16.84 -1.91 -3.62
N LEU A 106 17.56 -1.11 -2.83
CA LEU A 106 17.19 -0.84 -1.44
C LEU A 106 16.31 0.40 -1.38
N TYR A 107 15.37 0.43 -0.44
CA TYR A 107 14.50 1.58 -0.22
C TYR A 107 14.89 2.35 1.04
N LYS A 108 14.90 3.68 0.94
CA LYS A 108 15.10 4.59 2.07
C LYS A 108 13.86 5.44 2.27
N HIS A 109 13.31 5.43 3.49
CA HIS A 109 12.17 6.26 3.87
C HIS A 109 12.58 7.70 4.16
N GLU A 110 11.83 8.66 3.61
CA GLU A 110 11.93 10.08 3.93
C GLU A 110 10.54 10.71 4.07
N TYR A 111 10.40 11.63 5.02
CA TYR A 111 9.20 12.46 5.13
C TYR A 111 9.29 13.63 4.15
N VAL A 112 8.24 13.82 3.35
CA VAL A 112 8.09 14.92 2.40
C VAL A 112 7.50 16.11 3.15
N ASN A 113 8.37 16.78 3.92
CA ASN A 113 8.06 18.03 4.60
C ASN A 113 8.98 19.15 4.05
N PHE A 114 8.70 20.40 4.42
CA PHE A 114 9.50 21.60 4.11
C PHE A 114 11.04 21.47 4.32
N PHE A 115 11.48 20.43 5.03
CA PHE A 115 12.87 20.21 5.41
C PHE A 115 13.74 19.54 4.33
N ASN A 116 13.16 18.99 3.26
CA ASN A 116 13.93 18.49 2.12
C ASN A 116 13.42 19.04 0.79
N PRO A 117 13.69 20.33 0.47
CA PRO A 117 13.25 20.95 -0.79
C PRO A 117 13.90 20.34 -2.04
N SER A 118 14.86 19.42 -1.87
CA SER A 118 15.47 18.70 -2.99
C SER A 118 14.62 17.54 -3.52
N ILE A 119 13.61 17.10 -2.75
CA ILE A 119 12.69 16.05 -3.17
C ILE A 119 11.53 16.69 -3.94
N GLU A 120 11.53 16.50 -5.26
CA GLU A 120 10.45 16.98 -6.10
C GLU A 120 9.26 16.01 -6.06
N ILE A 121 8.11 16.50 -5.59
CA ILE A 121 6.86 15.73 -5.57
C ILE A 121 6.38 15.52 -7.02
N PRO A 122 5.98 14.30 -7.42
CA PRO A 122 5.42 14.04 -8.75
C PRO A 122 4.17 14.89 -9.01
N GLU A 123 4.02 15.43 -10.23
CA GLU A 123 2.87 16.29 -10.57
C GLU A 123 1.52 15.61 -10.32
N LYS A 124 1.41 14.32 -10.63
CA LYS A 124 0.21 13.52 -10.36
C LYS A 124 -0.23 13.59 -8.89
N LEU A 125 0.73 13.64 -7.97
CA LEU A 125 0.47 13.76 -6.53
C LEU A 125 0.27 15.22 -6.10
N LYS A 126 1.04 16.17 -6.65
CA LYS A 126 0.89 17.62 -6.37
C LYS A 126 -0.55 18.12 -6.53
N THR A 127 -1.23 17.69 -7.60
CA THR A 127 -2.64 18.07 -7.84
C THR A 127 -3.63 17.66 -6.74
N LYS A 128 -3.26 16.70 -5.89
CA LYS A 128 -4.05 16.24 -4.75
C LYS A 128 -3.64 16.84 -3.42
N VAL A 129 -2.41 17.37 -3.32
CA VAL A 129 -1.88 18.00 -2.12
C VAL A 129 -2.33 19.46 -2.02
N ASP A 130 -2.41 20.15 -3.16
CA ASP A 130 -2.71 21.59 -3.21
C ASP A 130 -4.20 21.93 -3.42
N GLY A 131 -5.05 20.94 -3.69
CA GLY A 131 -6.47 21.10 -4.02
C GLY A 131 -7.39 20.72 -2.87
#